data_AF-A0A848SS89-F1
#
_entry.id   AF-A0A848SS89-F1
#
_cell.length_a   1.000
_cell.length_b   1.000
_cell.length_c   1.000
_cell.angle_alpha   90.00
_cell.angle_beta   90.00
_cell.angle_gamma   90.00
#
_symmetry.space_group_name_H-M   'P 1'
#
loop_
_entity.id
_entity.type
_entity.pdbx_description
1 polymer ?
#
loop_
_entity_poly.entity_id
_entity_poly.type
_entity_poly.pdbx_seq_one_letter_code
_entity_poly.pdbx_strand_id
1 'polypeptide(L)'
;FQYKNFTLTLHQQKVQDFTSDDKFDCIYYDAFAPNAQIDMWSDDIFVDMHDLLHVDGFLVTYCAKGSFKRSLAKAGFEVNSLPGPPGKREMVRAVRKP
;
A
#
# COMPACT_ATOMS: atom_id res chain seq x y z
N PHE A 1 9.37 4.58 -19.24
CA PHE A 1 10.83 4.58 -19.49
C PHE A 1 11.29 3.14 -19.69
N GLN A 2 12.05 2.84 -20.76
CA GLN A 2 12.57 1.50 -21.01
C GLN A 2 14.09 1.46 -20.85
N TYR A 3 14.55 0.56 -19.99
CA TYR A 3 15.95 0.20 -19.80
C TYR A 3 16.09 -1.30 -20.05
N LYS A 4 17.30 -1.79 -20.36
CA LYS A 4 17.56 -3.16 -20.81
C LYS A 4 16.87 -4.26 -19.98
N ASN A 5 16.72 -4.06 -18.67
CA ASN A 5 16.08 -5.01 -17.74
C ASN A 5 15.07 -4.34 -16.80
N PHE A 6 14.60 -3.13 -17.11
CA PHE A 6 13.72 -2.37 -16.22
C PHE A 6 12.75 -1.52 -17.05
N THR A 7 11.47 -1.64 -16.72
CA THR A 7 10.43 -0.81 -17.31
C THR A 7 9.73 -0.06 -16.19
N LEU A 8 9.58 1.25 -16.38
CA LEU A 8 8.78 2.10 -15.54
C LEU A 8 7.57 2.60 -16.34
N THR A 9 6.38 2.25 -15.86
CA THR A 9 5.10 2.72 -16.36
C THR A 9 4.56 3.78 -15.40
N LEU A 10 4.22 4.96 -15.92
CA LEU A 10 3.62 6.04 -15.15
C LEU A 10 2.16 6.20 -15.58
N HIS A 11 1.24 6.04 -14.64
CA HIS A 11 -0.18 6.29 -14.85
C HIS A 11 -0.53 7.70 -14.34
N GLN A 12 -0.95 8.59 -15.24
CA GLN A 12 -1.39 9.95 -14.89
C GLN A 12 -2.90 9.96 -14.60
N GLN A 13 -3.29 9.37 -13.48
CA GLN A 13 -4.68 9.28 -13.03
C GLN A 13 -4.73 9.23 -11.50
N LYS A 14 -5.93 9.31 -10.94
CA LYS A 14 -6.13 9.06 -9.51
C LYS A 14 -5.93 7.58 -9.20
N VAL A 15 -5.47 7.28 -7.99
CA VAL A 15 -5.29 5.88 -7.57
C VAL A 15 -6.63 5.15 -7.46
N GLN A 16 -7.70 5.88 -7.10
CA GLN A 16 -9.06 5.37 -6.98
C GLN A 16 -9.66 4.93 -8.32
N ASP A 17 -9.10 5.41 -9.44
CA ASP A 17 -9.52 5.06 -10.79
C ASP A 17 -8.61 3.98 -11.41
N PHE A 18 -7.54 3.57 -10.72
CA PHE A 18 -6.59 2.61 -11.24
C PHE A 18 -7.13 1.18 -11.13
N THR A 19 -7.28 0.53 -12.29
CA THR A 19 -7.61 -0.89 -12.39
C THR A 19 -6.54 -1.63 -13.18
N SER A 20 -6.27 -2.88 -12.83
CA SER A 20 -5.36 -3.75 -13.57
C SER A 20 -5.79 -5.21 -13.45
N ASP A 21 -5.65 -5.96 -14.55
CA ASP A 21 -5.76 -7.42 -14.54
C ASP A 21 -4.49 -8.08 -13.99
N ASP A 22 -3.37 -7.35 -13.99
CA ASP A 22 -2.12 -7.79 -13.40
C ASP A 22 -2.18 -7.75 -11.87
N LYS A 23 -1.33 -8.56 -11.26
CA LYS A 23 -1.09 -8.54 -9.82
C LYS A 23 0.35 -8.14 -9.53
N PHE A 24 0.56 -7.58 -8.35
CA PHE A 24 1.84 -7.06 -7.91
C PHE A 24 2.38 -7.86 -6.72
N ASP A 25 3.69 -8.01 -6.65
CA ASP A 25 4.34 -8.61 -5.49
C ASP A 25 4.46 -7.62 -4.31
N CYS A 26 4.61 -6.33 -4.63
CA CYS A 26 4.84 -5.28 -3.64
C CYS A 26 4.16 -3.97 -4.03
N ILE A 27 3.53 -3.32 -3.04
CA ILE A 27 3.00 -1.96 -3.14
C ILE A 27 3.75 -1.05 -2.17
N TYR A 28 4.44 -0.05 -2.71
CA TYR A 28 5.02 1.04 -1.91
C TYR A 28 3.97 2.13 -1.73
N TYR A 29 3.30 2.14 -0.58
CA TYR A 29 2.24 3.10 -0.30
C TYR A 29 2.83 4.35 0.37
N ASP A 30 3.11 5.37 -0.44
CA ASP A 30 3.76 6.62 -0.04
C ASP A 30 2.89 7.85 -0.36
N ALA A 31 1.71 7.89 0.27
CA ALA A 31 0.84 9.06 0.23
C ALA A 31 1.25 10.11 1.28
N PHE A 32 0.82 11.36 1.08
CA PHE A 32 0.91 12.37 2.14
C PHE A 32 0.17 11.93 3.40
N ALA A 33 0.60 12.45 4.55
CA ALA A 33 0.04 12.07 5.84
C ALA A 33 -1.50 12.22 5.85
N PRO A 34 -2.24 11.39 6.61
CA PRO A 34 -3.71 11.36 6.55
C PRO A 34 -4.43 12.69 6.76
N ASN A 35 -3.82 13.63 7.47
CA ASN A 35 -4.38 14.97 7.68
C ASN A 35 -4.18 15.91 6.48
N ALA A 36 -3.22 15.63 5.61
CA ALA A 36 -2.94 16.43 4.42
C ALA A 36 -3.69 15.91 3.18
N GLN A 37 -3.99 14.61 3.12
CA GLN A 37 -4.64 13.98 1.97
C GLN A 37 -5.56 12.84 2.41
N ILE A 38 -6.73 13.18 2.96
CA ILE A 38 -7.65 12.23 3.62
C ILE A 38 -8.18 11.17 2.66
N ASP A 39 -8.46 11.56 1.42
CA ASP A 39 -9.04 10.75 0.36
C ASP A 39 -8.19 9.53 0.00
N MET A 40 -6.88 9.57 0.23
CA MET A 40 -6.00 8.43 0.00
C MET A 40 -6.16 7.32 1.04
N TRP A 41 -6.70 7.63 2.23
CA TRP A 41 -6.73 6.72 3.37
C TRP A 41 -8.10 6.11 3.62
N SER A 42 -8.95 6.01 2.59
CA SER A 42 -10.25 5.34 2.67
C SER A 42 -10.09 3.82 2.72
N ASP A 43 -11.07 3.14 3.31
CA ASP A 43 -11.10 1.68 3.36
C ASP A 43 -11.12 1.06 1.94
N ASP A 44 -11.83 1.67 1.00
CA ASP A 44 -11.97 1.19 -0.38
C ASP A 44 -10.62 1.08 -1.10
N ILE A 45 -9.75 2.08 -0.93
CA ILE A 45 -8.39 2.05 -1.51
C ILE A 45 -7.62 0.84 -0.99
N PHE A 46 -7.77 0.48 0.30
CA PHE A 46 -7.03 -0.66 0.84
C PHE A 46 -7.60 -2.00 0.38
N VAL A 47 -8.90 -2.08 0.09
CA VAL A 47 -9.50 -3.25 -0.56
C VAL A 47 -8.94 -3.39 -1.98
N ASP A 48 -8.90 -2.31 -2.76
CA ASP A 48 -8.32 -2.34 -4.11
C ASP A 48 -6.85 -2.77 -4.10
N MET A 49 -6.05 -2.20 -3.18
CA MET A 49 -4.64 -2.56 -3.01
C MET A 49 -4.44 -4.02 -2.59
N HIS A 50 -5.32 -4.54 -1.72
CA HIS A 50 -5.31 -5.95 -1.34
C HIS A 50 -5.54 -6.82 -2.57
N ASP A 51 -6.57 -6.49 -3.36
CA ASP A 51 -6.96 -7.30 -4.50
C ASP A 51 -5.93 -7.26 -5.62
N LEU A 52 -5.18 -6.16 -5.75
CA LEU A 52 -4.08 -6.00 -6.70
C LEU A 52 -2.81 -6.78 -6.33
N LEU A 53 -2.67 -7.32 -5.13
CA LEU A 53 -1.47 -8.09 -4.74
C LEU A 53 -1.57 -9.57 -5.09
N HIS A 54 -0.46 -10.25 -5.36
CA HIS A 54 -0.43 -11.71 -5.29
C HIS A 54 -0.64 -12.19 -3.84
N VAL A 55 -1.06 -13.46 -3.67
CA VAL A 55 -0.93 -14.12 -2.35
C VAL A 55 0.52 -14.05 -1.91
N ASP A 56 0.74 -13.76 -0.63
CA ASP A 56 2.02 -13.43 -0.01
C ASP A 56 2.71 -12.13 -0.50
N GLY A 57 2.11 -11.44 -1.47
CA GLY A 57 2.46 -10.06 -1.80
C GLY A 57 2.11 -9.10 -0.66
N PHE A 58 2.74 -7.93 -0.64
CA PHE A 58 2.60 -7.02 0.50
C PHE A 58 2.60 -5.54 0.14
N LEU A 59 1.89 -4.77 0.97
CA LEU A 59 1.97 -3.31 1.00
C LEU A 59 2.92 -2.89 2.12
N VAL A 60 3.80 -1.92 1.84
CA VAL A 60 4.62 -1.26 2.87
C VAL A 60 4.30 0.23 2.93
N THR A 61 4.35 0.81 4.12
CA THR A 61 4.28 2.26 4.28
C THR A 61 4.98 2.75 5.54
N TYR A 62 5.40 4.00 5.51
CA TYR A 62 5.91 4.69 6.68
C TYR A 62 4.83 4.98 7.73
N CYS A 63 3.55 5.02 7.33
CA CYS A 63 2.46 5.40 8.23
C CYS A 63 2.13 4.25 9.19
N ALA A 64 2.24 4.52 10.49
CA ALA A 64 1.96 3.53 11.53
C ALA A 64 0.77 3.92 12.42
N LYS A 65 -0.12 4.82 11.97
CA LYS A 65 -1.30 5.20 12.75
C LYS A 65 -2.20 3.99 12.99
N GLY A 66 -2.70 3.84 14.22
CA GLY A 66 -3.56 2.71 14.60
C GLY A 66 -4.86 2.64 13.79
N SER A 67 -5.45 3.78 13.39
CA SER A 67 -6.62 3.80 12.50
C SER A 67 -6.33 3.15 11.16
N PHE A 68 -5.19 3.48 10.56
CA PHE A 68 -4.74 2.93 9.30
C PHE A 68 -4.45 1.42 9.40
N LYS A 69 -3.79 0.96 10.47
CA LYS A 69 -3.59 -0.48 10.72
C LYS A 69 -4.92 -1.25 10.78
N ARG A 70 -5.97 -0.66 11.38
CA ARG A 70 -7.31 -1.28 11.43
C ARG A 70 -7.99 -1.32 10.06
N SER A 71 -7.86 -0.27 9.25
CA SER A 71 -8.40 -0.26 7.88
C SER A 71 -7.73 -1.31 7.00
N LEU A 72 -6.40 -1.46 7.08
CA LEU A 72 -5.68 -2.55 6.39
C LEU A 72 -6.17 -3.93 6.82
N ALA A 73 -6.31 -4.16 8.14
CA ALA A 73 -6.82 -5.44 8.64
C ALA A 73 -8.26 -5.71 8.17
N LYS A 74 -9.11 -4.68 8.12
CA LYS A 74 -10.48 -4.77 7.61
C LYS A 74 -10.52 -5.10 6.11
N ALA A 75 -9.54 -4.63 5.34
CA ALA A 75 -9.38 -4.95 3.92
C ALA A 75 -8.85 -6.37 3.66
N GLY A 76 -8.51 -7.15 4.70
CA GLY A 76 -8.06 -8.54 4.57
C GLY A 76 -6.56 -8.77 4.75
N PHE A 77 -5.78 -7.72 5.03
CA PHE A 77 -4.35 -7.86 5.25
C PHE A 77 -4.00 -8.47 6.61
N GLU A 78 -2.96 -9.30 6.63
CA GLU A 78 -2.19 -9.58 7.84
C GLU A 78 -1.24 -8.40 8.11
N VAL A 79 -1.50 -7.64 9.18
CA VAL A 79 -0.76 -6.41 9.49
C VAL A 79 0.36 -6.66 10.49
N ASN A 80 1.61 -6.43 10.08
CA ASN A 80 2.77 -6.48 10.96
C ASN A 80 3.36 -5.07 11.18
N SER A 81 3.67 -4.73 12.43
CA SER A 81 4.44 -3.52 12.75
C SER A 81 5.92 -3.85 12.77
N LEU A 82 6.73 -3.06 12.07
CA LEU A 82 8.18 -3.21 11.96
C LEU A 82 8.88 -2.02 12.64
N PRO A 83 10.14 -2.17 13.08
CA PRO A 83 10.94 -1.03 13.52
C PRO A 83 11.00 0.04 12.42
N GLY A 84 10.77 1.30 12.79
CA GLY A 84 10.86 2.41 11.84
C GLY A 84 12.32 2.72 11.46
N PRO A 85 12.52 3.44 10.35
CA PRO A 85 13.84 4.01 10.03
C PRO A 85 14.28 5.04 11.09
N PRO A 86 15.55 5.49 11.09
CA PRO A 86 16.03 6.51 12.02
C PRO A 86 15.07 7.71 12.11
N GLY A 87 14.64 8.04 13.34
CA GLY A 87 13.67 9.12 13.59
C GLY A 87 12.19 8.71 13.56
N LYS A 88 11.85 7.45 13.23
CA LYS A 88 10.49 6.91 13.32
C LYS A 88 10.45 5.67 14.22
N ARG A 89 9.44 5.60 15.08
CA ARG A 89 9.27 4.47 16.02
C ARG A 89 8.94 3.18 15.30
N GLU A 90 8.03 3.24 14.34
CA GLU A 90 7.49 2.07 13.66
C GLU A 90 7.10 2.40 12.21
N MET A 91 7.05 1.36 11.38
CA MET A 91 6.46 1.34 10.05
C MET A 91 5.56 0.10 9.90
N VAL A 92 4.78 0.05 8.82
CA VAL A 92 3.80 -1.03 8.60
C VAL A 92 4.15 -1.83 7.36
N ARG A 93 4.03 -3.16 7.49
CA ARG A 93 3.92 -4.09 6.38
C ARG A 93 2.60 -4.85 6.50
N ALA A 94 1.84 -4.90 5.43
CA ALA A 94 0.53 -5.54 5.35
C ALA A 94 0.60 -6.62 4.26
N VAL A 95 0.45 -7.89 4.63
CA VAL A 95 0.63 -9.05 3.73
C VAL A 95 -0.72 -9.61 3.31
N ARG A 96 -0.92 -9.86 2.01
CA ARG A 96 -2.09 -10.59 1.52
C ARG A 96 -1.90 -12.07 1.82
N LYS A 97 -2.72 -12.63 2.69
CA LYS A 97 -2.72 -14.07 2.99
C LYS A 97 -3.81 -14.80 2.19
N PRO A 98 -3.71 -16.13 2.06
CA PRO A 98 -4.74 -16.94 1.42
C PRO A 98 -6.13 -16.75 2.06
#